data_AF-A0A2E5NH22-F1
#
_entry.id   AF-A0A2E5NH22-F1
#
_cell.length_a   1.000
_cell.length_b   1.000
_cell.length_c   1.000
_cell.angle_alpha   90.00
_cell.angle_beta   90.00
_cell.angle_gamma   90.00
#
_symmetry.space_group_name_H-M   'P 1'
#
loop_
_entity.id
_entity.type
_entity.pdbx_description
1 polymer ?
#
loop_
_entity_poly.entity_id
_entity_poly.type
_entity_poly.pdbx_seq_one_letter_code
_entity_poly.pdbx_strand_id
1 'polypeptide(L)'
;TSHGAYKFTRPPTGDILAINRIKEIHARIPDTHLVMHGSSSVPQDWLAVINEFGGEIPETYGVPVEEIQEGIKHGVRKINIDTDLRLASTGAIRRYLMKNPSEFDPRKYLQDAKKAMSDIVKARYEAFGCAGQASKIRVIGLEMMASRYSAGELEPRVS
;
A
#
# COMPACT_ATOMS: atom_id res chain seq x y z
N THR A 1 -2.02 -6.84 -10.90
CA THR A 1 -2.49 -7.19 -9.53
C THR A 1 -4.00 -7.05 -9.48
N SER A 2 -4.67 -7.67 -8.49
CA SER A 2 -6.13 -7.61 -8.27
C SER A 2 -6.48 -6.85 -6.98
N HIS A 3 -7.73 -6.43 -6.81
CA HIS A 3 -8.22 -5.78 -5.60
C HIS A 3 -8.53 -6.78 -4.47
N GLY A 4 -8.65 -6.30 -3.23
CA GLY A 4 -9.06 -7.12 -2.07
C GLY A 4 -7.94 -7.97 -1.44
N ALA A 5 -8.31 -8.81 -0.46
CA ALA A 5 -7.38 -9.67 0.27
C ALA A 5 -6.99 -10.94 -0.50
N TYR A 6 -7.91 -11.47 -1.30
CA TYR A 6 -7.76 -12.74 -2.00
C TYR A 6 -7.02 -12.58 -3.33
N LYS A 7 -5.76 -12.13 -3.28
CA LYS A 7 -4.96 -11.91 -4.49
C LYS A 7 -4.32 -13.21 -4.98
N PHE A 8 -3.76 -13.98 -4.05
CA PHE A 8 -3.10 -15.24 -4.34
C PHE A 8 -3.49 -16.30 -3.30
N THR A 9 -3.63 -17.54 -3.76
CA THR A 9 -3.91 -18.74 -2.93
C THR A 9 -2.63 -19.39 -2.40
N ARG A 10 -1.46 -18.97 -2.89
CA ARG A 10 -0.12 -19.35 -2.43
C ARG A 10 0.79 -18.12 -2.43
N PRO A 11 1.92 -18.11 -1.72
CA PRO A 11 2.90 -17.04 -1.83
C PRO A 11 3.23 -16.78 -3.31
N PRO A 12 3.11 -15.54 -3.81
CA PRO A 12 3.30 -15.27 -5.22
C PRO A 12 4.76 -15.47 -5.60
N THR A 13 4.97 -16.20 -6.68
CA THR A 13 6.25 -16.39 -7.36
C THR A 13 6.28 -15.52 -8.63
N GLY A 14 7.45 -15.35 -9.26
CA GLY A 14 7.63 -14.45 -10.40
C GLY A 14 6.82 -14.79 -11.67
N ASP A 15 6.26 -16.00 -11.73
CA ASP A 15 5.30 -16.46 -12.74
C ASP A 15 3.89 -15.86 -12.56
N ILE A 16 3.49 -15.48 -11.34
CA ILE A 16 2.16 -14.93 -11.05
C ILE A 16 2.19 -13.40 -10.91
N LEU A 17 3.30 -12.85 -10.40
CA LEU A 17 3.51 -11.41 -10.30
C LEU A 17 4.56 -10.97 -11.32
N ALA A 18 4.09 -10.46 -12.46
CA ALA A 18 4.93 -10.10 -13.60
C ALA A 18 5.70 -8.78 -13.41
N ILE A 19 6.60 -8.70 -12.42
CA ILE A 19 7.46 -7.51 -12.22
C ILE A 19 8.37 -7.26 -13.43
N ASN A 20 8.80 -8.30 -14.15
CA ASN A 20 9.57 -8.14 -15.39
C ASN A 20 8.85 -7.28 -16.44
N ARG A 21 7.52 -7.35 -16.51
CA ARG A 21 6.73 -6.48 -17.40
C ARG A 21 6.84 -5.01 -17.00
N ILE A 22 6.96 -4.69 -15.71
CA ILE A 22 7.21 -3.31 -15.26
C ILE A 22 8.56 -2.81 -15.78
N LYS A 23 9.59 -3.67 -15.75
CA LYS A 23 10.93 -3.35 -16.29
C LYS A 23 10.89 -3.06 -17.79
N GLU A 24 10.20 -3.91 -18.55
CA GLU A 24 10.00 -3.73 -20.00
C GLU A 24 9.26 -2.42 -20.32
N ILE A 25 8.19 -2.11 -19.57
CA ILE A 25 7.44 -0.87 -19.72
C ILE A 25 8.35 0.32 -19.40
N HIS A 26 9.04 0.29 -18.27
CA HIS A 26 9.92 1.39 -17.87
C HIS A 26 11.06 1.62 -18.86
N ALA A 27 11.64 0.57 -19.43
CA ALA A 27 12.65 0.68 -20.48
C ALA A 27 12.11 1.39 -21.73
N ARG A 28 10.82 1.24 -22.04
CA ARG A 28 10.16 1.88 -23.19
C ARG A 28 9.68 3.31 -22.91
N ILE A 29 9.28 3.60 -21.68
CA ILE A 29 8.77 4.91 -21.25
C ILE A 29 9.47 5.37 -19.96
N PRO A 30 10.79 5.67 -20.01
CA PRO A 30 11.62 5.88 -18.82
C PRO A 30 11.17 7.07 -17.96
N ASP A 31 10.57 8.09 -18.58
CA ASP A 31 10.12 9.30 -17.90
C ASP A 31 8.70 9.17 -17.32
N THR A 32 7.99 8.07 -17.58
CA THR A 32 6.62 7.88 -17.10
C THR A 32 6.58 7.34 -15.67
N HIS A 33 5.79 7.99 -14.82
CA HIS A 33 5.52 7.53 -13.46
C HIS A 33 4.44 6.45 -13.46
N LEU A 34 4.82 5.23 -13.09
CA LEU A 34 3.93 4.07 -13.08
C LEU A 34 3.17 3.95 -11.76
N VAL A 35 2.00 3.33 -11.82
CA VAL A 35 1.11 3.11 -10.68
C VAL A 35 0.86 1.62 -10.49
N MET A 36 1.12 1.11 -9.29
CA MET A 36 0.73 -0.24 -8.89
C MET A 36 -0.61 -0.21 -8.14
N HIS A 37 -1.66 -0.70 -8.79
CA HIS A 37 -2.98 -0.88 -8.18
C HIS A 37 -3.01 -2.11 -7.29
N GLY A 38 -4.02 -2.24 -6.42
CA GLY A 38 -4.28 -3.46 -5.64
C GLY A 38 -3.05 -4.05 -4.95
N SER A 39 -2.18 -3.21 -4.38
CA SER A 39 -0.82 -3.60 -3.93
C SER A 39 -0.70 -3.74 -2.41
N SER A 40 -1.81 -4.04 -1.75
CA SER A 40 -1.81 -4.47 -0.35
C SER A 40 -1.07 -5.80 -0.21
N SER A 41 -0.25 -5.92 0.83
CA SER A 41 0.61 -7.08 1.08
C SER A 41 -0.04 -8.18 1.90
N VAL A 42 -1.18 -7.89 2.55
CA VAL A 42 -1.94 -8.82 3.41
C VAL A 42 -1.04 -9.36 4.53
N PRO A 43 -0.80 -8.57 5.59
CA PRO A 43 0.09 -8.97 6.68
C PRO A 43 -0.47 -10.20 7.40
N GLN A 44 0.31 -11.28 7.43
CA GLN A 44 -0.12 -12.56 7.97
C GLN A 44 -0.40 -12.47 9.49
N ASP A 45 0.35 -11.65 10.22
CA ASP A 45 0.11 -11.39 11.65
C ASP A 45 -1.30 -10.86 11.91
N TRP A 46 -1.81 -9.97 11.04
CA TRP A 46 -3.17 -9.44 11.20
C TRP A 46 -4.25 -10.44 10.80
N LEU A 47 -3.98 -11.35 9.86
CA LEU A 47 -4.88 -12.47 9.58
C LEU A 47 -4.98 -13.39 10.80
N ALA A 48 -3.85 -13.74 11.40
CA ALA A 48 -3.80 -14.56 12.61
C ALA A 48 -4.58 -13.92 13.77
N VAL A 49 -4.37 -12.62 14.01
CA VAL A 49 -5.13 -11.87 15.03
C VAL A 49 -6.63 -11.87 14.71
N ILE A 50 -7.04 -11.63 13.46
CA ILE A 50 -8.46 -11.66 13.12
C ILE A 50 -9.07 -13.03 13.42
N ASN A 51 -8.39 -14.11 13.02
CA ASN A 51 -8.88 -15.48 13.21
C ASN A 51 -8.89 -15.90 14.70
N GLU A 52 -7.89 -15.49 15.48
CA GLU A 52 -7.85 -15.70 16.94
C GLU A 52 -9.05 -15.03 17.63
N PHE A 53 -9.46 -13.84 17.18
CA PHE A 53 -10.53 -13.05 17.78
C PHE A 53 -11.86 -13.15 17.00
N GLY A 54 -12.23 -14.37 16.62
CA GLY A 54 -13.56 -14.73 16.11
C GLY A 54 -13.84 -14.29 14.67
N GLY A 55 -12.79 -14.05 13.88
CA GLY A 55 -12.88 -13.91 12.42
C GLY A 55 -12.60 -15.22 11.72
N GLU A 56 -12.90 -15.26 10.43
CA GLU A 56 -12.67 -16.43 9.57
C GLU A 56 -12.20 -15.96 8.20
N ILE A 57 -10.90 -15.67 8.12
CA ILE A 57 -10.22 -15.33 6.86
C ILE A 57 -9.40 -16.55 6.45
N PRO A 58 -9.68 -17.16 5.28
CA PRO A 58 -8.88 -18.27 4.79
C PRO A 58 -7.46 -17.80 4.44
N GLU A 59 -6.55 -18.75 4.36
CA GLU A 59 -5.16 -18.49 3.97
C GLU A 59 -5.12 -17.74 2.63
N THR A 60 -4.46 -16.58 2.62
CA THR A 60 -4.33 -15.76 1.43
C THR A 60 -3.14 -14.83 1.51
N TYR A 61 -2.64 -14.44 0.34
CA TYR A 61 -1.42 -13.68 0.20
C TYR A 61 -1.64 -12.42 -0.64
N GLY A 62 -0.98 -11.34 -0.24
CA GLY A 62 -0.94 -10.09 -0.99
C GLY A 62 0.32 -9.96 -1.83
N VAL A 63 0.62 -8.73 -2.25
CA VAL A 63 1.85 -8.42 -3.01
C VAL A 63 3.03 -8.27 -2.03
N PRO A 64 4.13 -9.04 -2.15
CA PRO A 64 5.29 -8.91 -1.28
C PRO A 64 5.89 -7.51 -1.35
N VAL A 65 6.39 -7.01 -0.21
CA VAL A 65 6.97 -5.66 -0.13
C VAL A 65 8.20 -5.55 -1.01
N GLU A 66 9.00 -6.61 -1.08
CA GLU A 66 10.22 -6.72 -1.86
C GLU A 66 9.94 -6.56 -3.37
N GLU A 67 8.84 -7.13 -3.86
CA GLU A 67 8.42 -7.00 -5.26
C GLU A 67 7.91 -5.60 -5.58
N ILE A 68 7.26 -4.93 -4.61
CA ILE A 68 6.88 -3.52 -4.74
C ILE A 68 8.15 -2.65 -4.78
N GLN A 69 9.13 -2.91 -3.93
CA GLN A 69 10.41 -2.22 -3.94
C GLN A 69 11.15 -2.41 -5.27
N GLU A 70 11.09 -3.61 -5.85
CA GLU A 70 11.61 -3.84 -7.19
C GLU A 70 10.86 -3.00 -8.23
N GLY A 71 9.53 -2.97 -8.19
CA GLY A 71 8.74 -2.07 -9.05
C GLY A 71 9.11 -0.59 -8.91
N ILE A 72 9.42 -0.11 -7.69
CA ILE A 72 9.87 1.27 -7.43
C ILE A 72 11.20 1.58 -8.13
N LYS A 73 12.14 0.62 -8.18
CA LYS A 73 13.40 0.80 -8.94
C LYS A 73 13.13 0.97 -10.44
N HIS A 74 12.02 0.45 -10.95
CA HIS A 74 11.63 0.48 -12.37
C HIS A 74 10.42 1.38 -12.63
N GLY A 75 10.40 2.58 -12.05
CA GLY A 75 9.47 3.64 -12.45
C GLY A 75 8.13 3.67 -11.72
N VAL A 76 7.83 2.74 -10.81
CA VAL A 76 6.62 2.86 -9.96
C VAL A 76 6.79 4.00 -8.96
N ARG A 77 5.84 4.94 -8.94
CA ARG A 77 5.85 6.12 -8.06
C ARG A 77 4.58 6.24 -7.20
N LYS A 78 3.54 5.45 -7.47
CA LYS A 78 2.32 5.40 -6.67
C LYS A 78 1.90 3.95 -6.41
N ILE A 79 1.71 3.61 -5.14
CA ILE A 79 1.35 2.27 -4.68
C ILE A 79 0.02 2.35 -3.96
N ASN A 80 -1.01 1.66 -4.45
CA ASN A 80 -2.34 1.71 -3.86
C ASN A 80 -2.48 0.61 -2.79
N ILE A 81 -2.66 1.03 -1.54
CA ILE A 81 -2.84 0.17 -0.37
C ILE A 81 -4.15 0.53 0.32
N ASP A 82 -4.97 -0.48 0.59
CA ASP A 82 -6.27 -0.32 1.26
C ASP A 82 -6.53 -1.52 2.18
N THR A 83 -6.48 -2.72 1.61
CA THR A 83 -6.76 -3.96 2.34
C THR A 83 -5.89 -4.14 3.58
N ASP A 84 -4.61 -3.76 3.56
CA ASP A 84 -3.75 -3.85 4.76
C ASP A 84 -4.31 -3.01 5.93
N LEU A 85 -4.85 -1.83 5.64
CA LEU A 85 -5.43 -0.93 6.64
C LEU A 85 -6.74 -1.49 7.18
N ARG A 86 -7.58 -2.07 6.30
CA ARG A 86 -8.81 -2.74 6.71
C ARG A 86 -8.52 -3.91 7.64
N LEU A 87 -7.57 -4.77 7.29
CA LEU A 87 -7.17 -5.92 8.11
C LEU A 87 -6.61 -5.48 9.47
N ALA A 88 -5.69 -4.52 9.49
CA ALA A 88 -5.11 -4.01 10.72
C ALA A 88 -6.16 -3.38 11.65
N SER A 89 -7.07 -2.57 11.09
CA SER A 89 -8.19 -1.97 11.82
C SER A 89 -9.12 -3.03 12.40
N THR A 90 -9.59 -3.97 11.56
CA THR A 90 -10.52 -5.04 11.97
C THR A 90 -9.91 -5.94 13.04
N GLY A 91 -8.65 -6.37 12.87
CA GLY A 91 -7.96 -7.21 13.85
C GLY A 91 -7.78 -6.50 15.20
N ALA A 92 -7.40 -5.22 15.18
CA ALA A 92 -7.24 -4.43 16.40
C ALA A 92 -8.55 -4.28 17.16
N ILE A 93 -9.65 -3.96 16.46
CA ILE A 93 -10.99 -3.82 17.07
C ILE A 93 -11.46 -5.14 17.66
N ARG A 94 -11.36 -6.25 16.90
CA ARG A 94 -11.76 -7.59 17.37
C ARG A 94 -11.02 -7.98 18.64
N ARG A 95 -9.68 -7.83 18.64
CA ARG A 95 -8.84 -8.11 19.80
C ARG A 95 -9.21 -7.26 21.00
N TYR A 96 -9.47 -5.97 20.79
CA TYR A 96 -9.83 -5.07 21.87
C TYR A 96 -11.16 -5.46 22.51
N LEU A 97 -12.22 -5.64 21.71
CA LEU A 97 -13.56 -5.95 22.22
C LEU A 97 -13.61 -7.31 22.94
N MET A 98 -12.90 -8.32 22.42
CA MET A 98 -12.85 -9.64 23.08
C MET A 98 -12.15 -9.59 24.44
N LYS A 99 -11.12 -8.73 24.59
CA LYS A 99 -10.39 -8.57 25.85
C LYS A 99 -11.09 -7.64 26.85
N ASN A 100 -12.05 -6.83 26.40
CA ASN A 100 -12.71 -5.80 27.21
C ASN A 100 -14.24 -5.87 27.00
N PRO A 101 -14.92 -6.95 27.46
CA PRO A 101 -16.33 -7.21 27.12
C PRO A 101 -17.33 -6.16 27.68
N SER A 102 -16.93 -5.42 28.72
CA SER A 102 -17.74 -4.33 29.30
C SER A 102 -17.52 -2.98 28.62
N GLU A 103 -16.51 -2.85 27.77
CA GLU A 103 -16.17 -1.58 27.12
C GLU A 103 -17.07 -1.35 25.90
N PHE A 104 -17.69 -0.17 25.86
CA PHE A 104 -18.63 0.21 24.80
C PHE A 104 -18.27 1.57 24.18
N ASP A 105 -17.32 2.31 24.75
CA ASP A 105 -16.89 3.60 24.22
C ASP A 105 -16.10 3.41 22.91
N PRO A 106 -16.64 3.87 21.75
CA PRO A 106 -15.99 3.68 20.47
C PRO A 106 -14.59 4.25 20.39
N ARG A 107 -14.31 5.31 21.15
CA ARG A 107 -13.02 5.97 21.13
C ARG A 107 -11.91 5.01 21.56
N LYS A 108 -12.21 4.04 22.43
CA LYS A 108 -11.23 3.10 22.99
C LYS A 108 -10.73 2.10 21.94
N TYR A 109 -11.62 1.34 21.31
CA TYR A 109 -11.21 0.38 20.29
C TYR A 109 -10.81 1.05 18.97
N LEU A 110 -11.37 2.22 18.63
CA LEU A 110 -10.93 2.98 17.45
C LEU A 110 -9.55 3.61 17.62
N GLN A 111 -9.12 3.91 18.86
CA GLN A 111 -7.75 4.34 19.13
C GLN A 111 -6.74 3.24 18.77
N ASP A 112 -7.03 1.99 19.16
CA ASP A 112 -6.19 0.83 18.82
C ASP A 112 -6.19 0.56 17.31
N ALA A 113 -7.34 0.68 16.66
CA ALA A 113 -7.47 0.57 15.20
C ALA A 113 -6.62 1.62 14.47
N LYS A 114 -6.70 2.89 14.92
CA LYS A 114 -5.91 3.99 14.36
C LYS A 114 -4.42 3.75 14.54
N LYS A 115 -3.98 3.27 15.71
CA LYS A 115 -2.58 2.92 15.96
C LYS A 115 -2.11 1.81 15.01
N ALA A 116 -2.86 0.72 14.92
CA ALA A 116 -2.56 -0.40 14.03
C ALA A 116 -2.42 0.02 12.55
N MET A 117 -3.35 0.83 12.04
CA MET A 117 -3.26 1.39 10.69
C MET A 117 -2.05 2.32 10.53
N SER A 118 -1.77 3.16 11.53
CA SER A 118 -0.63 4.08 11.51
C SER A 118 0.70 3.33 11.43
N ASP A 119 0.83 2.22 12.14
CA ASP A 119 2.04 1.40 12.13
C ASP A 119 2.26 0.74 10.75
N ILE A 120 1.19 0.26 10.09
CA ILE A 120 1.26 -0.20 8.69
C ILE A 120 1.74 0.92 7.76
N VAL A 121 1.13 2.10 7.85
CA VAL A 121 1.48 3.24 6.98
C VAL A 121 2.95 3.66 7.18
N LYS A 122 3.43 3.72 8.43
CA LYS A 122 4.84 4.03 8.74
C LYS A 122 5.78 3.00 8.10
N ALA A 123 5.52 1.71 8.31
CA ALA A 123 6.34 0.65 7.73
C ALA A 123 6.39 0.72 6.19
N ARG A 124 5.28 1.09 5.53
CA ARG A 124 5.25 1.30 4.07
C ARG A 124 6.06 2.52 3.64
N TYR A 125 5.95 3.64 4.34
CA TYR A 125 6.75 4.83 4.03
C TYR A 125 8.26 4.59 4.18
N GLU A 126 8.66 3.83 5.19
CA GLU A 126 10.06 3.42 5.37
C GLU A 126 10.51 2.48 4.24
N ALA A 127 9.77 1.39 4.01
CA ALA A 127 10.11 0.40 2.98
C ALA A 127 10.15 1.00 1.56
N PHE A 128 9.31 2.00 1.27
CA PHE A 128 9.24 2.64 -0.04
C PHE A 128 10.17 3.86 -0.18
N GLY A 129 11.01 4.15 0.82
CA GLY A 129 11.99 5.23 0.77
C GLY A 129 11.40 6.65 0.85
N CYS A 130 10.17 6.77 1.33
CA CYS A 130 9.47 8.06 1.47
C CYS A 130 9.81 8.80 2.77
N ALA A 131 10.26 8.08 3.81
CA ALA A 131 10.64 8.67 5.08
C ALA A 131 11.72 9.75 4.89
N GLY A 132 11.50 10.93 5.46
CA GLY A 132 12.43 12.08 5.38
C GLY A 132 12.41 12.86 4.05
N GLN A 133 11.58 12.50 3.07
CA GLN A 133 11.51 13.23 1.80
C GLN A 133 10.64 14.49 1.86
N ALA A 134 9.70 14.57 2.81
CA ALA A 134 8.69 15.64 2.86
C ALA A 134 9.28 17.05 2.88
N SER A 135 10.31 17.30 3.70
CA SER A 135 10.95 18.63 3.83
C SER A 135 11.74 19.05 2.59
N LYS A 136 12.02 18.14 1.66
CA LYS A 136 12.74 18.42 0.41
C LYS A 136 11.81 18.91 -0.71
N ILE A 137 10.50 18.77 -0.54
CA ILE A 137 9.51 19.11 -1.56
C ILE A 137 9.12 20.57 -1.44
N ARG A 138 9.40 21.36 -2.48
CA ARG A 138 8.77 22.68 -2.65
C ARG A 138 7.44 22.49 -3.37
N VAL A 139 6.35 22.73 -2.65
CA VAL A 139 4.99 22.63 -3.22
C VAL A 139 4.78 23.72 -4.26
N ILE A 140 4.27 23.32 -5.43
CA ILE A 140 3.89 24.21 -6.52
C ILE A 140 2.36 24.30 -6.53
N GLY A 141 1.81 25.51 -6.51
CA GLY A 141 0.36 25.75 -6.59
C GLY A 141 -0.24 25.30 -7.93
N LEU A 142 -1.54 25.04 -7.94
CA LEU A 142 -2.21 24.48 -9.11
C LEU A 142 -2.22 25.46 -10.30
N GLU A 143 -2.30 26.77 -10.04
CA GLU A 143 -2.24 27.81 -11.07
C GLU A 143 -0.89 27.78 -11.80
N MET A 144 0.21 27.67 -11.04
CA MET A 144 1.55 27.56 -11.61
C MET A 144 1.72 26.24 -12.36
N MET A 145 1.20 25.13 -11.83
CA MET A 145 1.20 23.85 -12.56
C MET A 145 0.45 23.95 -13.90
N ALA A 146 -0.70 24.64 -13.94
CA ALA A 146 -1.44 24.88 -15.16
C ALA A 146 -0.63 25.69 -16.18
N SER A 147 0.06 26.76 -15.75
CA SER A 147 0.96 27.52 -16.63
C SER A 147 2.07 26.67 -17.22
N ARG A 148 2.67 25.77 -16.43
CA ARG A 148 3.72 24.85 -16.91
C ARG A 148 3.22 23.85 -17.95
N TYR A 149 2.00 23.32 -17.76
CA TYR A 149 1.35 22.50 -18.79
C TYR A 149 1.11 23.30 -20.07
N SER A 150 0.54 24.51 -19.99
CA SER A 150 0.29 25.36 -21.16
C SER A 150 1.56 25.77 -21.90
N ALA A 151 2.68 25.89 -21.18
CA ALA A 151 4.01 26.17 -21.75
C ALA A 151 4.70 24.93 -22.37
N GLY A 152 4.09 23.74 -22.27
CA GLY A 152 4.65 22.49 -22.78
C GLY A 152 5.81 21.92 -21.95
N GLU A 153 6.07 22.45 -20.73
CA GLU A 153 7.19 22.01 -19.90
C GLU A 153 7.05 20.57 -19.37
N LEU A 154 5.83 20.05 -19.39
CA LEU A 154 5.47 18.73 -18.85
C LEU A 154 4.99 17.76 -19.94
N GLU A 155 5.23 18.07 -21.22
CA GLU A 155 4.93 17.16 -22.32
C GLU A 155 5.69 15.84 -22.16
N PRO A 156 5.05 14.68 -22.38
CA PRO A 156 5.70 13.40 -22.25
C PRO A 156 6.81 13.25 -23.28
N ARG A 157 7.99 12.84 -22.83
CA ARG A 157 9.10 12.48 -23.70
C ARG A 157 8.91 11.02 -24.12
N VAL A 158 8.49 10.81 -25.36
CA VAL A 158 8.34 9.48 -25.95
C VAL A 158 9.55 9.24 -26.86
N SER A 159 10.42 8.30 -26.49
CA SER A 159 11.57 7.84 -27.29
C SER A 159 11.26 6.52 -27.99
#